data_AF-A0A418KKL1-F1
#
_entry.id   AF-A0A418KKL1-F1
#
_cell.length_a   1.000
_cell.length_b   1.000
_cell.length_c   1.000
_cell.angle_alpha   90.00
_cell.angle_beta   90.00
_cell.angle_gamma   90.00
#
_symmetry.space_group_name_H-M   'P 1'
#
loop_
_entity.id
_entity.type
_entity.pdbx_description
1 polymer ?
#
loop_
_entity_poly.entity_id
_entity_poly.type
_entity_poly.pdbx_seq_one_letter_code
_entity_poly.pdbx_strand_id
1 'polypeptide(L)'
;NTAAVARPELVAEIAQRFGNQVLVLSVDARRGGGTESGFEVTTHGGRRGTGIDAVGWAAKAAELGAGEILLNSVDADGTKDGYDLELLRAVRAAVDVPVIASGGAGALADFAPAVGAGADAVLAASVFHFGDLHIGEVKKALAESGHTVR
;
A
#
# COMPACT_ATOMS: atom_id res chain seq x y z
N ASN A 1 -1.30 6.15 9.66
CA ASN A 1 -1.36 4.86 10.36
C ASN A 1 -1.51 4.96 11.88
N THR A 2 -0.47 5.35 12.64
CA THR A 2 -0.43 5.22 14.12
C THR A 2 -1.65 5.77 14.87
N ALA A 3 -2.13 6.96 14.53
CA ALA A 3 -3.31 7.56 15.16
C ALA A 3 -4.60 6.78 14.89
N ALA A 4 -4.76 6.27 13.66
CA ALA A 4 -5.92 5.48 13.27
C ALA A 4 -5.91 4.09 13.94
N VAL A 5 -4.73 3.47 14.08
CA VAL A 5 -4.58 2.21 14.83
C VAL A 5 -4.94 2.40 16.31
N ALA A 6 -4.54 3.52 16.92
CA ALA A 6 -4.83 3.81 18.32
C ALA A 6 -6.31 4.18 18.57
N ARG A 7 -6.99 4.77 17.57
CA ARG A 7 -8.40 5.17 17.66
C ARG A 7 -9.07 5.06 16.28
N PRO A 8 -9.56 3.87 15.90
CA PRO A 8 -10.14 3.62 14.58
C PRO A 8 -11.31 4.55 14.24
N GLU A 9 -12.06 5.03 15.24
CA GLU A 9 -13.18 5.96 15.07
C GLU A 9 -12.76 7.27 14.39
N LEU A 10 -11.49 7.66 14.48
CA LEU A 10 -10.95 8.83 13.77
C LEU A 10 -11.16 8.72 12.25
N VAL A 11 -11.06 7.52 11.69
CA VAL A 11 -11.31 7.26 10.25
C VAL A 11 -12.74 7.63 9.91
N ALA A 12 -13.70 7.13 10.70
CA ALA A 12 -15.12 7.39 10.50
C ALA A 12 -15.47 8.87 10.70
N GLU A 13 -14.90 9.54 11.70
CA GLU A 13 -15.13 10.97 11.93
C GLU A 13 -14.68 11.84 10.75
N ILE A 14 -13.50 11.54 10.18
CA ILE A 14 -12.99 12.25 9.00
C ILE A 14 -13.88 11.96 7.78
N ALA A 15 -14.18 10.68 7.53
CA ALA A 15 -14.98 10.26 6.40
C ALA A 15 -16.39 10.86 6.44
N GLN A 16 -17.05 10.86 7.60
CA GLN A 16 -18.38 11.47 7.79
C GLN A 16 -18.36 12.98 7.56
N ARG A 17 -17.26 13.66 7.91
CA ARG A 17 -17.18 15.12 7.80
C ARG A 17 -16.85 15.60 6.40
N PHE A 18 -15.98 14.89 5.68
CA PHE A 18 -15.37 15.36 4.44
C PHE A 18 -15.60 14.45 3.23
N GLY A 19 -16.19 13.26 3.43
CA GLY A 19 -16.33 12.21 2.44
C GLY A 19 -15.12 11.28 2.40
N ASN A 20 -15.36 10.02 2.03
CA ASN A 20 -14.33 8.97 2.06
C ASN A 20 -13.11 9.32 1.20
N GLN A 21 -13.34 9.95 0.04
CA GLN A 21 -12.33 10.25 -0.97
C GLN A 21 -11.19 11.16 -0.49
N VAL A 22 -11.34 11.85 0.65
CA VAL A 22 -10.27 12.71 1.17
C VAL A 22 -9.27 11.95 2.04
N LEU A 23 -9.59 10.73 2.45
CA LEU A 23 -8.83 9.99 3.44
C LEU A 23 -8.10 8.81 2.80
N VAL A 24 -6.77 8.96 2.67
CA VAL A 24 -5.86 7.87 2.36
C VAL A 24 -5.33 7.29 3.67
N LEU A 25 -5.60 6.02 3.95
CA LEU A 25 -4.97 5.34 5.08
C LEU A 25 -3.66 4.71 4.64
N SER A 26 -2.56 5.22 5.18
CA SER A 26 -1.28 4.50 5.16
C SER A 26 -1.32 3.30 6.10
N VAL A 27 -1.04 2.11 5.57
CA VAL A 27 -0.88 0.84 6.28
C VAL A 27 0.57 0.38 6.10
N ASP A 28 1.35 0.43 7.18
CA ASP A 28 2.70 -0.13 7.22
C ASP A 28 2.61 -1.59 7.68
N ALA A 29 2.87 -2.53 6.78
CA ALA A 29 2.76 -3.96 7.06
C ALA A 29 4.11 -4.66 6.96
N ARG A 30 4.35 -5.64 7.83
CA ARG A 30 5.49 -6.56 7.76
C ARG A 30 5.02 -8.00 7.84
N ARG A 31 5.83 -8.94 7.38
CA ARG A 31 5.62 -10.37 7.53
C ARG A 31 5.79 -10.81 8.98
N GLY A 32 4.98 -11.77 9.40
CA GLY A 32 5.01 -12.36 10.73
C GLY A 32 3.96 -11.78 11.69
N GLY A 33 4.28 -11.80 12.99
CA GLY A 33 3.38 -11.32 14.05
C GLY A 33 2.32 -12.32 14.50
N GLY A 34 2.28 -13.53 13.93
CA GLY A 34 1.33 -14.59 14.33
C GLY A 34 -0.12 -14.27 13.96
N THR A 35 -0.33 -13.37 13.00
CA THR A 35 -1.64 -12.97 12.49
C THR A 35 -2.15 -13.98 11.46
N GLU A 36 -3.45 -13.99 11.19
CA GLU A 36 -4.09 -14.96 10.29
C GLU A 36 -3.59 -14.81 8.84
N SER A 37 -3.41 -13.57 8.36
CA SER A 37 -2.85 -13.31 7.04
C SER A 37 -1.34 -13.52 6.95
N GLY A 38 -0.66 -13.68 8.08
CA GLY A 38 0.80 -13.67 8.15
C GLY A 38 1.43 -12.28 7.99
N PHE A 39 0.63 -11.22 7.98
CA PHE A 39 1.09 -9.83 7.95
C PHE A 39 0.60 -9.04 9.16
N GLU A 40 1.51 -8.30 9.78
CA GLU A 40 1.26 -7.51 10.98
C GLU A 40 1.36 -6.01 10.66
N VAL A 41 0.40 -5.23 11.17
CA VAL A 41 0.50 -3.76 11.15
C VAL A 41 1.61 -3.32 12.08
N THR A 42 2.41 -2.39 11.57
CA THR A 42 3.44 -1.69 12.34
C THR A 42 3.10 -0.21 12.49
N THR A 43 3.67 0.42 13.49
CA THR A 43 3.56 1.87 13.74
C THR A 43 4.93 2.47 13.97
N HIS A 44 4.98 3.81 14.07
CA HIS A 44 6.22 4.55 14.29
C HIS A 44 7.25 4.34 13.16
N GLY A 45 6.76 4.20 11.92
CA GLY A 45 7.55 3.92 10.73
C GLY A 45 8.19 2.54 10.78
N GLY A 46 7.38 1.48 10.81
CA GLY A 46 7.88 0.09 10.78
C GLY A 46 8.42 -0.46 12.10
N ARG A 47 8.78 0.40 13.07
CA ARG A 47 9.58 0.00 14.24
C ARG A 47 8.82 -0.76 15.31
N ARG A 48 7.51 -0.55 15.45
CA ARG A 48 6.70 -1.16 16.51
C ARG A 48 5.59 -2.02 15.93
N GLY A 49 5.67 -3.32 16.17
CA GLY A 49 4.58 -4.26 15.94
C GLY A 49 3.38 -3.96 16.84
N THR A 50 2.19 -4.23 16.33
CA THR A 50 0.91 -3.97 17.01
C THR A 50 0.15 -5.25 17.37
N GLY A 51 0.53 -6.40 16.81
CA GLY A 51 -0.23 -7.65 16.85
C GLY A 51 -1.50 -7.64 15.99
N ILE A 52 -1.77 -6.55 15.26
CA ILE A 52 -2.97 -6.40 14.44
C ILE A 52 -2.70 -6.98 13.06
N ASP A 53 -3.64 -7.77 12.55
CA ASP A 53 -3.61 -8.31 11.19
C ASP A 53 -3.70 -7.18 10.15
N ALA A 54 -2.73 -7.11 9.23
CA ALA A 54 -2.66 -6.02 8.26
C ALA A 54 -3.80 -6.05 7.23
N VAL A 55 -4.23 -7.24 6.82
CA VAL A 55 -5.32 -7.41 5.84
C VAL A 55 -6.65 -7.04 6.50
N GLY A 56 -6.90 -7.56 7.71
CA GLY A 56 -8.07 -7.21 8.51
C GLY A 56 -8.14 -5.73 8.87
N TRP A 57 -7.00 -5.09 9.14
CA TRP A 57 -6.94 -3.66 9.39
C TRP A 57 -7.28 -2.83 8.16
N ALA A 58 -6.76 -3.19 6.98
CA ALA A 58 -7.09 -2.50 5.73
C ALA A 58 -8.59 -2.61 5.42
N ALA A 59 -9.17 -3.80 5.57
CA ALA A 59 -10.61 -4.03 5.44
C ALA A 59 -11.41 -3.17 6.42
N LYS A 60 -11.00 -3.17 7.70
CA LYS A 60 -11.70 -2.39 8.72
C LYS A 60 -11.65 -0.89 8.44
N ALA A 61 -10.52 -0.39 7.98
CA ALA A 61 -10.38 1.01 7.63
C ALA A 61 -11.26 1.40 6.44
N ALA A 62 -11.34 0.55 5.42
CA ALA A 62 -12.25 0.76 4.29
C ALA A 62 -13.72 0.79 4.74
N GLU A 63 -14.15 -0.12 5.62
CA GLU A 63 -15.49 -0.11 6.24
C GLU A 63 -15.77 1.19 7.01
N LEU A 64 -14.76 1.72 7.70
CA LEU A 64 -14.86 2.97 8.45
C LEU A 64 -14.85 4.22 7.55
N GLY A 65 -14.60 4.06 6.25
CA GLY A 65 -14.69 5.14 5.28
C GLY A 65 -13.34 5.69 4.79
N ALA A 66 -12.23 4.98 4.98
CA ALA A 66 -11.01 5.28 4.22
C ALA A 66 -11.30 5.14 2.72
N GLY A 67 -11.00 6.17 1.94
CA GLY A 67 -11.28 6.18 0.50
C GLY A 67 -10.20 5.52 -0.35
N GLU A 68 -9.00 5.31 0.21
CA GLU A 68 -7.87 4.69 -0.46
C GLU A 68 -6.90 4.11 0.58
N ILE A 69 -6.24 3.00 0.25
CA ILE A 69 -5.22 2.37 1.07
C ILE A 69 -3.85 2.58 0.44
N LEU A 70 -2.96 3.27 1.16
CA LEU A 70 -1.54 3.30 0.83
C LEU A 70 -0.85 2.13 1.55
N LEU A 71 -0.62 1.05 0.81
CA LEU A 71 -0.07 -0.19 1.34
C LEU A 71 1.45 -0.20 1.22
N ASN A 72 2.13 -0.07 2.36
CA ASN A 72 3.57 -0.04 2.44
C ASN A 72 4.11 -1.36 3.02
N SER A 73 4.93 -2.08 2.25
CA SER A 73 5.64 -3.26 2.76
C SER A 73 6.94 -2.82 3.43
N VAL A 74 7.02 -2.98 4.75
CA VAL A 74 8.20 -2.66 5.56
C VAL A 74 9.38 -3.55 5.19
N ASP A 75 9.12 -4.82 4.81
CA ASP A 75 10.18 -5.77 4.45
C ASP A 75 10.76 -5.51 3.06
N ALA A 76 9.97 -4.96 2.14
CA ALA A 76 10.43 -4.58 0.81
C ALA A 76 11.00 -3.15 0.77
N ASP A 77 10.69 -2.30 1.75
CA ASP A 77 11.10 -0.91 1.70
C ASP A 77 12.63 -0.75 1.67
N GLY A 78 13.13 0.03 0.72
CA GLY A 78 14.55 0.24 0.50
C GLY A 78 15.35 -0.90 -0.15
N THR A 79 14.78 -2.09 -0.38
CA THR A 79 15.52 -3.23 -0.95
C THR A 79 15.80 -3.09 -2.44
N LYS A 80 14.89 -2.41 -3.18
CA LYS A 80 14.88 -2.36 -4.66
C LYS A 80 14.66 -3.72 -5.34
N ASP A 81 14.07 -4.68 -4.63
CA ASP A 81 13.79 -6.05 -5.13
C ASP A 81 12.34 -6.23 -5.65
N GLY A 82 11.62 -5.13 -5.84
CA GLY A 82 10.22 -5.10 -6.27
C GLY A 82 9.21 -5.01 -5.14
N TYR A 83 7.95 -4.81 -5.48
CA TYR A 83 6.84 -4.70 -4.52
C TYR A 83 6.49 -6.07 -3.89
N ASP A 84 5.94 -6.05 -2.68
CA ASP A 84 5.40 -7.27 -2.05
C ASP A 84 4.04 -7.66 -2.67
N LEU A 85 4.10 -8.47 -3.73
CA LEU A 85 2.92 -8.89 -4.49
C LEU A 85 1.99 -9.83 -3.71
N GLU A 86 2.49 -10.53 -2.69
CA GLU A 86 1.66 -11.40 -1.86
C GLU A 86 0.80 -10.57 -0.91
N LEU A 87 1.43 -9.64 -0.19
CA LEU A 87 0.74 -8.67 0.65
C LEU A 87 -0.30 -7.88 -0.15
N LEU A 88 0.09 -7.39 -1.34
CA LEU A 88 -0.80 -6.62 -2.21
C LEU A 88 -2.03 -7.43 -2.62
N ARG A 89 -1.86 -8.69 -3.06
CA ARG A 89 -3.00 -9.55 -3.42
C ARG A 89 -3.90 -9.83 -2.22
N ALA A 90 -3.32 -10.06 -1.05
CA ALA A 90 -4.08 -10.33 0.17
C ALA A 90 -4.95 -9.12 0.56
N VAL A 91 -4.39 -7.91 0.53
CA VAL A 91 -5.15 -6.67 0.81
C VAL A 91 -6.18 -6.40 -0.28
N ARG A 92 -5.81 -6.53 -1.55
CA ARG A 92 -6.74 -6.33 -2.68
C ARG A 92 -7.97 -7.23 -2.58
N ALA A 93 -7.80 -8.48 -2.14
CA ALA A 93 -8.91 -9.42 -1.97
C ALA A 93 -9.85 -9.04 -0.81
N ALA A 94 -9.41 -8.19 0.12
CA ALA A 94 -10.16 -7.82 1.32
C ALA A 94 -10.79 -6.42 1.25
N VAL A 95 -10.45 -5.60 0.26
CA VAL A 95 -10.94 -4.23 0.12
C VAL A 95 -11.44 -3.98 -1.29
N ASP A 96 -12.41 -3.07 -1.45
CA ASP A 96 -12.90 -2.60 -2.76
C ASP A 96 -12.41 -1.17 -3.11
N VAL A 97 -11.89 -0.44 -2.13
CA VAL A 97 -11.31 0.90 -2.35
C VAL A 97 -9.99 0.81 -3.12
N PRO A 98 -9.55 1.90 -3.78
CA PRO A 98 -8.24 1.94 -4.43
C PRO A 98 -7.09 1.56 -3.49
N VAL A 99 -6.11 0.83 -4.03
CA VAL A 99 -4.90 0.41 -3.32
C VAL A 99 -3.66 0.95 -4.05
N ILE A 100 -2.87 1.74 -3.32
CA ILE A 100 -1.54 2.20 -3.76
C ILE A 100 -0.50 1.22 -3.23
N ALA A 101 0.24 0.56 -4.13
CA ALA A 101 1.39 -0.26 -3.75
C ALA A 101 2.62 0.63 -3.47
N SER A 102 3.28 0.42 -2.33
CA SER A 102 4.46 1.16 -1.89
C SER A 102 5.50 0.23 -1.25
N GLY A 103 6.77 0.58 -1.41
CA GLY A 103 7.92 -0.16 -0.88
C GLY A 103 8.50 -1.16 -1.89
N GLY A 104 9.80 -1.07 -2.14
CA GLY A 104 10.59 -2.09 -2.85
C GLY A 104 10.85 -1.87 -4.34
N ALA A 105 10.19 -0.96 -5.04
CA ALA A 105 10.47 -0.71 -6.46
C ALA A 105 11.95 -0.34 -6.72
N GLY A 106 12.59 -1.05 -7.66
CA GLY A 106 13.97 -0.88 -8.06
C GLY A 106 14.19 -0.78 -9.57
N ALA A 107 13.33 -1.41 -10.37
CA ALA A 107 13.44 -1.50 -11.83
C ALA A 107 12.09 -1.33 -12.52
N LEU A 108 12.10 -1.03 -13.83
CA LEU A 108 10.88 -0.91 -14.64
C LEU A 108 10.01 -2.17 -14.61
N ALA A 109 10.64 -3.35 -14.50
CA ALA A 109 9.97 -4.64 -14.44
C ALA A 109 9.12 -4.83 -13.17
N ASP A 110 9.30 -4.02 -12.12
CA ASP A 110 8.58 -4.18 -10.86
C ASP A 110 7.16 -3.59 -10.91
N PHE A 111 6.91 -2.62 -11.80
CA PHE A 111 5.67 -1.84 -11.80
C PHE A 111 4.48 -2.60 -12.39
N ALA A 112 4.64 -3.23 -13.56
CA ALA A 112 3.54 -3.97 -14.20
C ALA A 112 3.03 -5.15 -13.34
N PRO A 113 3.89 -5.95 -12.68
CA PRO A 113 3.43 -6.99 -11.76
C PRO A 113 2.59 -6.45 -10.59
N ALA A 114 2.91 -5.27 -10.05
CA ALA A 114 2.10 -4.66 -8.98
C ALA A 114 0.72 -4.26 -9.47
N VAL A 115 0.61 -3.63 -10.65
CA VAL A 115 -0.69 -3.30 -11.26
C VAL A 115 -1.47 -4.59 -11.56
N GLY A 116 -0.81 -5.61 -12.12
CA GLY A 116 -1.41 -6.92 -12.38
C GLY A 116 -1.83 -7.69 -11.12
N ALA A 117 -1.23 -7.39 -9.97
CA ALA A 117 -1.62 -7.92 -8.66
C ALA A 117 -2.80 -7.15 -8.02
N GLY A 118 -3.27 -6.07 -8.65
CA GLY A 118 -4.45 -5.32 -8.26
C GLY A 118 -4.18 -3.95 -7.63
N ALA A 119 -2.96 -3.41 -7.77
CA ALA A 119 -2.71 -2.02 -7.43
C ALA A 119 -3.39 -1.07 -8.42
N ASP A 120 -4.13 -0.09 -7.91
CA ASP A 120 -4.73 1.00 -8.69
C ASP A 120 -3.70 2.11 -8.96
N ALA A 121 -2.71 2.23 -8.07
CA ALA A 121 -1.56 3.11 -8.23
C ALA A 121 -0.29 2.46 -7.66
N VAL A 122 0.85 2.94 -8.14
CA VAL A 122 2.19 2.48 -7.73
C VAL A 122 2.99 3.69 -7.27
N LEU A 123 3.60 3.58 -6.09
CA LEU A 123 4.40 4.62 -5.47
C LEU A 123 5.84 4.12 -5.33
N ALA A 124 6.76 4.89 -5.90
CA ALA A 124 8.20 4.71 -5.71
C ALA A 124 8.84 6.07 -5.40
N ALA A 125 9.86 6.09 -4.54
CA ALA A 125 10.50 7.33 -4.09
C ALA A 125 11.98 7.39 -4.48
N SER A 126 12.80 6.46 -3.96
CA SER A 126 14.26 6.48 -4.11
C SER A 126 14.71 6.42 -5.58
N VAL A 127 14.12 5.53 -6.38
CA VAL A 127 14.46 5.37 -7.81
C VAL A 127 14.21 6.65 -8.63
N PHE A 128 13.23 7.47 -8.27
CA PHE A 128 13.00 8.75 -8.93
C PHE A 128 13.86 9.87 -8.34
N HIS A 129 14.08 9.86 -7.02
CA HIS A 129 14.88 10.89 -6.35
C HIS A 129 16.34 10.87 -6.80
N PHE A 130 16.92 9.68 -7.00
CA PHE A 130 18.29 9.51 -7.45
C PHE A 130 18.44 9.47 -8.97
N GLY A 131 17.34 9.53 -9.72
CA GLY A 131 17.34 9.48 -11.18
C GLY A 131 17.71 8.11 -11.75
N ASP A 132 17.54 7.03 -10.97
CA ASP A 132 17.72 5.66 -11.44
C ASP A 132 16.67 5.30 -12.50
N LEU A 133 15.46 5.86 -12.35
CA LEU A 133 14.33 5.72 -13.27
C LEU A 133 13.66 7.07 -13.48
N HIS A 134 13.01 7.24 -14.63
CA HIS A 134 12.14 8.37 -14.91
C HIS A 134 10.68 7.94 -15.03
N ILE A 135 9.76 8.82 -14.63
CA ILE A 135 8.31 8.58 -14.71
C ILE A 135 7.88 8.22 -16.14
N GLY A 136 8.50 8.84 -17.16
CA GLY A 136 8.21 8.54 -18.56
C GLY A 136 8.54 7.09 -18.96
N GLU A 137 9.61 6.53 -18.41
CA GLU A 137 10.04 5.15 -18.67
C GLU A 137 9.09 4.15 -18.00
N VAL A 138 8.67 4.43 -16.76
CA VAL A 138 7.68 3.62 -16.04
C VAL A 138 6.34 3.61 -16.79
N LYS A 139 5.87 4.77 -17.24
CA LYS A 139 4.64 4.87 -18.04
C LYS A 139 4.73 4.06 -19.33
N LYS A 140 5.87 4.16 -20.03
CA LYS A 140 6.11 3.39 -21.26
C LYS A 140 6.07 1.88 -20.98
N ALA A 141 6.76 1.41 -19.95
CA ALA A 141 6.78 0.00 -19.57
C ALA A 141 5.39 -0.54 -19.18
N LEU A 142 4.60 0.26 -18.46
CA LEU A 142 3.21 -0.07 -18.12
C LEU A 142 2.32 -0.14 -19.38
N ALA A 143 2.45 0.81 -20.29
CA ALA A 143 1.72 0.81 -21.56
C ALA A 143 2.07 -0.39 -22.44
N GLU A 144 3.35 -0.74 -22.55
CA GLU A 144 3.84 -1.92 -23.27
C GLU A 144 3.33 -3.23 -22.65
N SER A 145 3.06 -3.23 -21.34
CA SER A 145 2.46 -4.35 -20.61
C SER A 145 0.92 -4.38 -20.69
N GLY A 146 0.31 -3.46 -21.44
CA GLY A 146 -1.15 -3.42 -21.66
C GLY A 146 -1.94 -2.60 -20.64
N HIS A 147 -1.27 -1.85 -19.75
CA HIS A 147 -1.95 -0.99 -18.78
C HIS A 147 -2.18 0.42 -19.34
N THR A 148 -3.37 0.98 -19.09
CA THR A 148 -3.66 2.37 -19.46
C THR A 148 -2.95 3.33 -18.51
N VAL A 149 -2.22 4.29 -19.06
CA VAL A 149 -1.49 5.32 -18.30
C VAL A 149 -1.77 6.69 -18.88
N ARG A 150 -1.74 7.73 -18.04
CA ARG A 150 -1.95 9.14 -18.42
C ARG A 150 -0.70 9.79 -18.99
#